data_AF-A0A537N8E1-F1
#
_entry.id   AF-A0A537N8E1-F1
#
_cell.length_a   1.000
_cell.length_b   1.000
_cell.length_c   1.000
_cell.angle_alpha   90.00
_cell.angle_beta   90.00
_cell.angle_gamma   90.00
#
_symmetry.space_group_name_H-M   'P 1'
#
loop_
_entity.id
_entity.type
_entity.pdbx_description
1 polymer ?
#
loop_
_entity_poly.entity_id
_entity_poly.type
_entity_poly.pdbx_seq_one_letter_code
_entity_poly.pdbx_strand_id
1 'polypeptide(L)' 'QTIDLAKLKCRGFIELPKETIVTVTIWLDGYYTDEEDAALFEADKLKVKAEKLAAFCAQNPKLGLMTAAESVMAK' A
#
# COMPACT_ATOMS: atom_id res chain seq x y z
N GLN A 1 2.53 -18.26 0.12
CA GLN A 1 3.67 -17.39 -0.19
C GLN A 1 3.80 -16.35 0.92
N THR A 2 5.01 -15.92 1.26
CA THR A 2 5.24 -14.89 2.29
C THR A 2 5.97 -13.72 1.63
N ILE A 3 5.48 -12.50 1.81
CA ILE A 3 6.07 -11.28 1.27
C ILE A 3 6.53 -10.42 2.45
N ASP A 4 7.84 -10.15 2.53
CA ASP A 4 8.40 -9.23 3.52
C ASP A 4 8.23 -7.78 3.04
N LEU A 5 7.12 -7.15 3.44
CA LEU A 5 6.78 -5.79 3.01
C LEU A 5 7.79 -4.74 3.48
N ALA A 6 8.49 -4.98 4.60
CA ALA A 6 9.55 -4.09 5.09
C ALA A 6 10.78 -4.08 4.18
N LYS A 7 11.04 -5.17 3.45
CA LYS A 7 12.14 -5.27 2.47
C LYS A 7 11.69 -5.04 1.03
N LEU A 8 10.38 -5.13 0.75
CA LEU A 8 9.83 -4.93 -0.58
C LEU A 8 10.10 -3.49 -1.06
N LYS A 9 10.62 -3.37 -2.28
CA LYS A 9 10.81 -2.08 -2.96
C LYS A 9 9.60 -1.73 -3.80
N CYS A 10 9.40 -0.45 -4.05
CA CYS A 10 8.33 0.08 -4.89
C CYS A 10 8.28 -0.57 -6.28
N ARG A 11 9.43 -0.80 -6.92
CA ARG A 11 9.50 -1.55 -8.18
C ARG A 11 8.93 -2.96 -8.05
N GLY A 12 9.33 -3.69 -7.01
CA GLY A 12 8.84 -5.04 -6.76
C GLY A 12 7.33 -5.06 -6.53
N PHE A 13 6.80 -4.07 -5.82
CA PHE A 13 5.36 -3.93 -5.58
C PHE A 13 4.55 -3.77 -6.88
N ILE A 14 4.94 -2.86 -7.77
CA ILE A 14 4.20 -2.62 -9.02
C ILE A 14 4.35 -3.74 -10.05
N GLU A 15 5.34 -4.62 -9.88
CA GLU A 15 5.56 -5.83 -10.70
C GLU A 15 4.80 -7.06 -10.16
N LEU A 16 4.15 -6.98 -9.00
CA LEU A 16 3.34 -8.07 -8.45
C LEU A 16 2.09 -8.35 -9.30
N PRO A 17 1.52 -9.57 -9.24
CA PRO A 17 0.20 -9.84 -9.80
C PRO A 17 -0.84 -8.87 -9.24
N LYS A 18 -1.79 -8.43 -10.08
CA LYS A 18 -2.82 -7.44 -9.72
C LYS A 18 -3.58 -7.82 -8.44
N GLU A 19 -3.93 -9.08 -8.27
CA GLU A 19 -4.61 -9.58 -7.06
C GLU A 19 -3.74 -9.45 -5.81
N THR A 20 -2.43 -9.71 -5.94
CA THR A 20 -1.47 -9.52 -4.86
C THR A 20 -1.29 -8.05 -4.53
N ILE A 21 -1.26 -7.15 -5.52
CA ILE A 21 -1.22 -5.69 -5.30
C ILE A 21 -2.42 -5.26 -4.46
N VAL A 22 -3.64 -5.66 -4.85
CA VAL A 22 -4.86 -5.34 -4.11
C VAL A 22 -4.80 -5.86 -2.68
N THR A 23 -4.37 -7.11 -2.50
CA THR A 23 -4.23 -7.74 -1.17
C THR A 23 -3.24 -6.99 -0.28
N VAL A 24 -2.08 -6.61 -0.83
CA VAL A 24 -1.06 -5.83 -0.11
C VAL A 24 -1.59 -4.44 0.23
N THR A 25 -2.33 -3.79 -0.67
CA THR A 25 -2.91 -2.47 -0.38
C THR A 25 -3.99 -2.53 0.70
N ILE A 26 -4.86 -3.55 0.72
CA ILE A 26 -5.81 -3.76 1.82
C ILE A 26 -5.07 -3.95 3.14
N TRP A 27 -4.00 -4.76 3.15
CA TRP A 27 -3.19 -4.97 4.33
C TRP A 27 -2.54 -3.67 4.83
N LEU A 28 -1.97 -2.86 3.92
CA LEU A 28 -1.39 -1.57 4.25
C LEU A 28 -2.44 -0.59 4.79
N ASP A 29 -3.63 -0.55 4.20
CA ASP A 29 -4.72 0.30 4.66
C ASP A 29 -5.08 -0.02 6.11
N GLY A 30 -5.26 -1.31 6.44
CA GLY A 30 -5.49 -1.75 7.81
C GLY A 30 -4.29 -1.53 8.74
N TYR A 31 -3.06 -1.61 8.25
CA TYR A 31 -1.84 -1.32 9.02
C TYR A 31 -1.75 0.15 9.46
N TYR A 32 -2.30 1.07 8.66
CA TYR A 32 -2.36 2.51 8.96
C TYR A 32 -3.70 2.98 9.55
N THR A 33 -4.61 2.07 9.87
CA THR A 33 -5.84 2.39 10.60
C THR A 33 -5.55 2.45 12.09
N ASP A 34 -5.94 3.55 12.75
CA ASP A 34 -5.76 3.71 14.20
C ASP A 34 -6.80 2.91 14.99
N GLU A 35 -6.50 2.53 16.24
CA GLU A 35 -7.45 1.78 17.10
C GLU A 35 -8.77 2.53 17.35
N GLU A 36 -8.73 3.85 17.29
CA GLU A 36 -9.85 4.76 17.54
C GLU A 36 -10.70 5.01 16.29
N ASP A 37 -10.23 4.59 15.10
CA ASP A 37 -10.95 4.78 13.85
C ASP A 37 -12.18 3.87 13.77
N ALA A 38 -13.20 4.36 13.05
CA ALA A 38 -14.39 3.58 12.79
C ALA A 38 -14.04 2.33 11.97
N ALA A 39 -14.59 1.17 12.35
CA ALA A 39 -14.42 -0.10 11.64
C ALA A 39 -15.22 -0.15 10.32
N LEU A 40 -14.90 0.75 9.40
CA LEU A 40 -15.55 0.91 8.10
C LEU A 40 -14.60 0.49 6.98
N PHE A 41 -15.12 -0.31 6.06
CA PHE A 41 -14.41 -0.63 4.83
C PHE A 41 -14.78 0.36 3.73
N GLU A 42 -13.94 1.37 3.52
CA GLU A 42 -14.16 2.43 2.54
C GLU A 42 -13.51 2.09 1.18
N ALA A 43 -14.15 1.18 0.44
CA ALA A 43 -13.61 0.64 -0.81
C ALA A 43 -13.17 1.71 -1.84
N ASP A 44 -13.91 2.81 -1.97
CA ASP A 44 -13.57 3.89 -2.89
C ASP A 44 -12.31 4.65 -2.43
N LYS A 45 -12.16 4.89 -1.13
CA LYS A 45 -10.94 5.51 -0.58
C LYS A 45 -9.74 4.60 -0.73
N LEU A 46 -9.93 3.29 -0.52
CA LEU A 46 -8.89 2.29 -0.73
C LEU A 46 -8.41 2.30 -2.19
N LYS A 47 -9.32 2.38 -3.16
CA LYS A 47 -8.97 2.48 -4.58
C LYS A 47 -8.11 3.72 -4.85
N VAL A 48 -8.51 4.88 -4.32
CA VAL A 48 -7.73 6.13 -4.46
C VAL A 48 -6.34 6.01 -3.81
N LYS A 49 -6.25 5.43 -2.62
CA LYS A 49 -4.96 5.16 -1.95
C LYS A 49 -4.08 4.21 -2.78
N ALA A 50 -4.65 3.16 -3.35
CA ALA A 50 -3.94 2.22 -4.22
C ALA A 50 -3.37 2.91 -5.47
N GLU A 51 -4.16 3.74 -6.13
CA GLU A 51 -3.73 4.51 -7.31
C GLU A 51 -2.59 5.48 -6.95
N LYS A 52 -2.71 6.20 -5.82
CA LYS A 52 -1.65 7.08 -5.31
C LYS A 52 -0.36 6.32 -5.00
N LEU A 53 -0.46 5.18 -4.30
CA LEU A 53 0.70 4.36 -3.97
C LEU A 53 1.39 3.81 -5.22
N ALA A 54 0.62 3.30 -6.18
CA ALA A 54 1.17 2.81 -7.45
C ALA A 54 1.89 3.92 -8.23
N ALA A 55 1.28 5.10 -8.34
CA ALA A 55 1.87 6.26 -9.01
C ALA A 55 3.12 6.77 -8.28
N PHE A 56 3.11 6.81 -6.95
CA PHE A 56 4.27 7.19 -6.15
C PHE A 56 5.42 6.18 -6.32
N CYS A 57 5.11 4.88 -6.30
CA CYS A 57 6.10 3.83 -6.48
C CYS A 57 6.68 3.78 -7.89
N ALA A 58 5.89 4.08 -8.93
CA ALA A 58 6.40 4.19 -10.30
C ALA A 58 7.45 5.30 -10.45
N GLN A 59 7.29 6.41 -9.72
CA GLN A 59 8.25 7.52 -9.70
C GLN A 59 9.46 7.24 -8.80
N ASN A 60 9.31 6.39 -7.78
CA ASN A 60 10.33 6.11 -6.78
C ASN A 60 10.69 4.60 -6.70
N PRO A 61 11.15 3.98 -7.79
CA PRO A 61 11.24 2.50 -7.89
C PRO A 61 12.19 1.86 -6.86
N LYS A 62 13.18 2.61 -6.35
CA LYS A 62 14.18 2.13 -5.38
C LYS A 62 13.74 2.32 -3.92
N LEU A 63 12.68 3.08 -3.65
CA LEU A 63 12.21 3.32 -2.29
C LEU A 63 11.58 2.04 -1.70
N GLY A 64 11.64 1.90 -0.38
CA GLY A 64 10.92 0.84 0.33
C GLY A 64 9.41 1.06 0.26
N LEU A 65 8.64 -0.03 0.14
CA LEU A 65 7.19 0.03 0.05
C LEU A 65 6.57 0.65 1.31
N MET A 66 7.04 0.26 2.50
CA MET A 66 6.51 0.83 3.76
C MET A 66 6.70 2.35 3.83
N THR A 67 7.87 2.86 3.43
CA THR A 67 8.12 4.31 3.38
C THR A 67 7.23 5.03 2.36
N ALA A 68 6.98 4.40 1.20
CA ALA A 68 6.06 4.94 0.21
C ALA A 68 4.62 4.96 0.72
N ALA A 69 4.18 3.88 1.39
CA ALA A 69 2.85 3.76 1.96
C ALA A 69 2.62 4.77 3.09
N GLU A 70 3.59 4.96 3.98
CA GLU A 70 3.55 6.00 5.02
C GLU A 70 3.36 7.39 4.40
N SER A 71 4.05 7.69 3.30
CA SER A 71 3.97 8.99 2.63
C SER A 71 2.61 9.28 1.97
N VAL A 72 1.79 8.25 1.67
CA VAL A 72 0.56 8.41 0.87
C VAL A 72 -0.71 7.86 1.51
N MET A 73 -0.59 7.01 2.54
CA MET A 73 -1.69 6.31 3.20
C MET A 73 -1.82 6.64 4.68
N ALA A 74 -0.73 6.99 5.38
CA ALA A 74 -0.81 7.46 6.76
C ALA A 74 -1.59 8.78 6.82
N LYS A 75 -2.27 9.02 7.96
CA LYS A 75 -2.98 10.28 8.21
C LYS A 75 -2.04 11.48 8.28
#